data_AF-A0A2P5A7J3-F1
#
_entry.id   AF-A0A2P5A7J3-F1
#
_cell.length_a   1.000
_cell.length_b   1.000
_cell.length_c   1.000
_cell.angle_alpha   90.00
_cell.angle_beta   90.00
_cell.angle_gamma   90.00
#
_symmetry.space_group_name_H-M   'P 1'
#
loop_
_entity.id
_entity.type
_entity.pdbx_description
1 polymer ?
#
loop_
_entity_poly.entity_id
_entity_poly.type
_entity_poly.pdbx_seq_one_letter_code
_entity_poly.pdbx_strand_id
1 'polypeptide(L)'
;MIVGLAINGLYEEALKHFAMMEAEKVKPEHLTFIGILSACGHSGLISEGRRFWSHMIESGIKQSTEHYVCMIDLLCGAGLVDEACTLVKNMTISPNPVIWRTLLVGCKKNGMLGKGELIAEWLLELEPLHAENYILLSSFYASVSQWEKMSLVRMKMKEKRIKPIVRVRDSNSICPGPKTLRCDICGIFVIGRNFDICGGSGGIKLIGLIREPTSDLVREVLHRVVDEEKENALGEHSERLAVAYGLWKTKAPAVIMVVNNLRICGDCHEVMKIVSKINEREIIVRDRFRFHKFVKGSCTCKDYW
;
A
#
# COMPACT_ATOMS: atom_id res chain seq x y z
N MET A 1 19.19 7.97 6.99
CA MET A 1 19.55 6.57 6.69
C MET A 1 18.47 5.60 7.16
N ILE A 2 18.17 5.52 8.46
CA ILE A 2 17.20 4.58 9.08
C ILE A 2 15.83 4.54 8.37
N VAL A 3 15.20 5.70 8.16
CA VAL A 3 13.90 5.78 7.45
C VAL A 3 13.99 5.20 6.03
N GLY A 4 15.07 5.48 5.30
CA GLY A 4 15.27 4.95 3.95
C GLY A 4 15.34 3.42 3.95
N LEU A 5 16.06 2.83 4.91
CA LEU A 5 16.16 1.38 5.06
C LEU A 5 14.79 0.76 5.42
N ALA A 6 14.06 1.37 6.35
CA ALA A 6 12.72 0.94 6.75
C ALA A 6 11.72 0.91 5.60
N ILE A 7 11.68 1.97 4.77
CA ILE A 7 10.79 2.06 3.60
C ILE A 7 11.22 1.07 2.51
N ASN A 8 12.46 0.56 2.50
CA ASN A 8 12.89 -0.48 1.55
C ASN A 8 12.75 -1.91 2.08
N GLY A 9 12.16 -2.11 3.26
CA GLY A 9 12.02 -3.43 3.89
C GLY A 9 13.31 -3.97 4.51
N LEU A 10 14.37 -3.15 4.61
CA LEU A 10 15.67 -3.51 5.18
C LEU A 10 15.67 -3.24 6.69
N TYR A 11 14.74 -3.87 7.42
CA TYR A 11 14.53 -3.57 8.84
C TYR A 11 15.72 -3.96 9.72
N GLU A 12 16.39 -5.08 9.44
CA GLU A 12 17.57 -5.53 10.20
C GLU A 12 18.69 -4.49 10.13
N GLU A 13 18.90 -3.91 8.94
CA GLU A 13 19.86 -2.83 8.74
C GLU A 13 19.39 -1.54 9.43
N ALA A 14 18.10 -1.21 9.38
CA ALA A 14 17.55 -0.05 10.08
C ALA A 14 17.78 -0.14 11.60
N LEU A 15 17.53 -1.31 12.20
CA LEU A 15 17.77 -1.57 13.63
C LEU A 15 19.26 -1.53 13.97
N LYS A 16 20.13 -2.09 13.11
CA LYS A 16 21.59 -2.01 13.29
C LYS A 16 22.08 -0.56 13.28
N HIS A 17 21.59 0.25 12.34
CA HIS A 17 21.96 1.67 12.28
C HIS A 17 21.45 2.47 13.48
N PHE A 18 20.30 2.11 14.05
CA PHE A 18 19.84 2.69 15.31
C PHE A 18 20.76 2.34 16.48
N ALA A 19 21.13 1.06 16.63
CA ALA A 19 22.05 0.64 17.68
C ALA A 19 23.43 1.32 17.55
N MET A 20 23.92 1.51 16.31
CA MET A 20 25.15 2.27 16.06
C MET A 20 25.01 3.75 16.46
N MET A 21 23.88 4.38 16.12
CA MET A 21 23.57 5.76 16.50
C MET A 21 23.62 5.95 18.02
N GLU A 22 23.03 5.03 18.78
CA GLU A 22 23.08 5.04 20.25
C GLU A 22 24.49 4.80 20.79
N ALA A 23 25.25 3.86 20.21
CA ALA A 23 26.63 3.58 20.61
C ALA A 23 27.56 4.78 20.38
N GLU A 24 27.33 5.55 19.32
CA GLU A 24 28.01 6.81 19.02
C GLU A 24 27.49 8.00 19.84
N LYS A 25 26.56 7.76 20.78
CA LYS A 25 25.92 8.76 21.65
C LYS A 25 25.18 9.86 20.88
N VAL A 26 24.76 9.56 19.65
CA VAL A 26 23.90 10.45 18.87
C VAL A 26 22.47 10.24 19.34
N LYS A 27 21.82 11.31 19.81
CA LYS A 27 20.47 11.22 20.39
C LYS A 27 19.42 10.92 19.31
N PRO A 28 18.58 9.88 19.47
CA PRO A 28 17.43 9.66 18.61
C PRO A 28 16.48 10.86 18.62
N GLU A 29 15.90 11.18 17.46
CA GLU A 29 14.92 12.24 17.29
C GLU A 29 13.59 11.69 16.75
N HIS A 30 12.58 12.54 16.56
CA HIS A 30 11.27 12.17 16.02
C HIS A 30 11.36 11.30 14.75
N LEU A 31 12.15 11.72 13.76
CA LEU A 31 12.29 10.97 12.50
C LEU A 31 12.96 9.61 12.69
N THR A 32 13.85 9.50 13.68
CA THR A 32 14.51 8.23 14.02
C THR A 32 13.48 7.21 14.48
N PHE A 33 12.61 7.59 15.42
CA PHE A 33 11.57 6.70 15.93
C PHE A 33 10.49 6.37 14.90
N ILE A 34 10.10 7.32 14.04
CA ILE A 34 9.20 7.03 12.90
C ILE A 34 9.82 5.94 12.01
N GLY A 35 11.11 6.07 11.68
CA GLY A 35 11.82 5.08 10.87
C GLY A 35 11.86 3.69 11.52
N ILE A 36 12.15 3.62 12.81
CA ILE A 36 12.24 2.35 13.55
C ILE A 36 10.87 1.70 13.77
N LEU A 37 9.85 2.47 14.14
CA LEU A 37 8.50 1.97 14.30
C LEU A 37 7.93 1.48 12.95
N SER A 38 8.20 2.20 11.85
CA SER A 38 7.85 1.74 10.50
C SER A 38 8.59 0.46 10.12
N ALA A 39 9.88 0.33 10.44
CA ALA A 39 10.64 -0.90 10.20
C ALA A 39 10.04 -2.10 10.97
N CYS A 40 9.64 -1.89 12.23
CA CYS A 40 8.96 -2.88 13.04
C CYS A 40 7.59 -3.25 12.42
N GLY A 41 6.81 -2.24 12.01
CA GLY A 41 5.53 -2.40 11.35
C GLY A 41 5.63 -3.19 10.04
N HIS A 42 6.67 -2.98 9.24
CA HIS A 42 6.89 -3.71 8.00
C HIS A 42 7.36 -5.16 8.18
N SER A 43 7.71 -5.55 9.41
CA SER A 43 8.38 -6.83 9.70
C SER A 43 7.67 -7.62 10.81
N GLY A 44 6.54 -7.13 11.30
CA GLY A 44 5.75 -7.76 12.37
C GLY A 44 6.46 -7.85 13.71
N LEU A 45 7.44 -6.99 13.98
CA LEU A 45 8.21 -7.01 15.23
C LEU A 45 7.47 -6.27 16.34
N ILE A 46 6.37 -6.85 16.82
CA ILE A 46 5.47 -6.20 17.81
C ILE A 46 6.21 -5.86 19.10
N SER A 47 6.96 -6.81 19.65
CA SER A 47 7.71 -6.63 20.91
C SER A 47 8.72 -5.50 20.80
N GLU A 48 9.46 -5.44 19.68
CA GLU A 48 10.41 -4.36 19.41
C GLU A 48 9.70 -3.03 19.20
N GLY A 49 8.60 -2.99 18.45
CA GLY A 49 7.83 -1.77 18.25
C GLY A 49 7.32 -1.17 19.57
N ARG A 50 6.85 -2.02 20.51
CA ARG A 50 6.50 -1.58 21.87
C ARG A 50 7.71 -1.07 22.64
N ARG A 51 8.83 -1.78 22.58
CA ARG A 51 10.07 -1.38 23.24
C ARG A 51 10.53 0.00 22.75
N PHE A 52 10.53 0.24 21.44
CA PHE A 52 10.89 1.52 20.86
C PHE A 52 9.86 2.62 21.14
N TRP A 53 8.57 2.28 21.22
CA TRP A 53 7.54 3.23 21.65
C TRP A 53 7.76 3.71 23.09
N SER A 54 8.03 2.80 24.02
CA SER A 54 8.38 3.16 25.41
C SER A 54 9.68 3.96 25.47
N HIS A 55 10.70 3.53 24.72
CA HIS A 55 11.98 4.23 24.68
C HIS A 55 11.86 5.67 24.15
N MET A 56 10.98 5.91 23.18
CA MET A 56 10.66 7.24 22.69
C MET A 56 10.02 8.12 23.79
N ILE A 57 9.07 7.57 24.54
CA ILE A 57 8.41 8.26 25.66
C ILE A 57 9.43 8.62 26.74
N GLU A 58 10.27 7.65 27.14
CA GLU A 58 11.33 7.82 28.13
C GLU A 58 12.37 8.86 27.71
N SER A 59 12.62 8.96 26.39
CA SER A 59 13.49 9.98 25.80
C SER A 59 12.85 11.39 25.76
N GLY A 60 11.62 11.55 26.27
CA GLY A 60 10.90 12.84 26.33
C GLY A 60 10.31 13.29 24.99
N ILE A 61 10.25 12.40 24.00
CA ILE A 61 9.73 12.73 22.66
C ILE A 61 8.22 12.59 22.65
N LYS A 62 7.51 13.68 22.32
CA LYS A 62 6.06 13.68 22.18
C LYS A 62 5.63 12.96 20.90
N GLN A 63 4.58 12.17 20.98
CA GLN A 63 4.06 11.40 19.86
C GLN A 63 3.41 12.34 18.85
N SER A 64 3.88 12.31 17.61
CA SER A 64 3.19 12.94 16.48
C SER A 64 2.21 11.96 15.81
N THR A 65 1.38 12.46 14.90
CA THR A 65 0.47 11.62 14.08
C THR A 65 1.22 10.47 13.41
N GLU A 66 2.40 10.71 12.87
CA GLU A 66 3.21 9.72 12.14
C GLU A 66 3.63 8.55 13.06
N HIS A 67 3.97 8.84 14.32
CA HIS A 67 4.30 7.81 15.29
C HIS A 67 3.08 6.91 15.57
N TYR A 68 1.90 7.51 15.75
CA TYR A 68 0.67 6.75 15.93
C TYR A 68 0.30 5.93 14.69
N VAL A 69 0.46 6.48 13.49
CA VAL A 69 0.24 5.74 12.24
C VAL A 69 1.12 4.49 12.18
N CYS A 70 2.41 4.61 12.51
CA CYS A 70 3.33 3.47 12.53
C CYS A 70 2.91 2.41 13.55
N MET A 71 2.49 2.82 14.75
CA MET A 71 2.02 1.87 15.78
C MET A 71 0.70 1.21 15.42
N ILE A 72 -0.25 1.96 14.84
CA ILE A 72 -1.52 1.42 14.37
C ILE A 72 -1.28 0.40 13.27
N ASP A 73 -0.43 0.72 12.28
CA ASP A 73 -0.11 -0.21 11.20
C ASP A 73 0.58 -1.48 11.73
N LEU A 74 1.52 -1.35 12.69
CA LEU A 74 2.14 -2.49 13.37
C LEU A 74 1.10 -3.37 14.09
N LEU A 75 0.23 -2.77 14.91
CA LEU A 75 -0.78 -3.51 15.69
C LEU A 75 -1.81 -4.17 14.77
N CYS A 76 -2.35 -3.44 13.80
CA CYS A 76 -3.30 -3.98 12.83
C CYS A 76 -2.66 -5.04 11.92
N GLY A 77 -1.38 -4.88 11.55
CA GLY A 77 -0.61 -5.87 10.80
C GLY A 77 -0.49 -7.21 11.53
N ALA A 78 -0.48 -7.17 12.85
CA ALA A 78 -0.47 -8.33 13.74
C ALA A 78 -1.86 -8.83 14.18
N GLY A 79 -2.95 -8.26 13.66
CA GLY A 79 -4.31 -8.62 14.05
C GLY A 79 -4.78 -8.04 15.39
N LEU A 80 -3.99 -7.19 16.05
CA LEU A 80 -4.31 -6.56 17.33
C LEU A 80 -5.15 -5.28 17.16
N VAL A 81 -6.26 -5.37 16.41
CA VAL A 81 -7.08 -4.20 16.06
C VAL A 81 -7.74 -3.56 17.29
N ASP A 82 -8.18 -4.35 18.28
CA ASP A 82 -8.69 -3.84 19.56
C ASP A 82 -7.70 -2.92 20.28
N GLU A 83 -6.43 -3.33 20.26
CA GLU A 83 -5.38 -2.56 20.89
C GLU A 83 -5.07 -1.29 20.09
N ALA A 84 -5.06 -1.37 18.76
CA ALA A 84 -4.92 -0.18 17.92
C ALA A 84 -6.04 0.84 18.18
N CYS A 85 -7.29 0.38 18.36
CA CYS A 85 -8.40 1.26 18.75
C CYS A 85 -8.20 1.87 20.15
N THR A 86 -7.69 1.09 21.10
CA THR A 86 -7.37 1.58 22.45
C THR A 86 -6.27 2.63 22.42
N LEU A 87 -5.22 2.42 21.61
CA LEU A 87 -4.16 3.39 21.39
C LEU A 87 -4.73 4.71 20.86
N VAL A 88 -5.65 4.65 19.88
CA VAL A 88 -6.28 5.85 19.30
C VAL A 88 -7.15 6.60 20.31
N LYS A 89 -7.90 5.87 21.15
CA LYS A 89 -8.70 6.47 22.23
C LYS A 89 -7.85 7.20 23.27
N ASN A 90 -6.63 6.72 23.52
CA ASN A 90 -5.70 7.26 24.49
C ASN A 90 -4.68 8.24 23.87
N MET A 91 -4.90 8.70 22.63
CA MET A 91 -4.00 9.66 21.99
C MET A 91 -3.98 10.99 22.75
N THR A 92 -2.79 11.58 22.84
CA THR A 92 -2.61 12.93 23.42
C THR A 92 -3.02 14.05 22.46
N ILE A 93 -3.24 13.70 21.19
CA ILE A 93 -3.68 14.59 20.11
C ILE A 93 -4.99 14.06 19.53
N SER A 94 -5.86 14.96 19.06
CA SER A 94 -7.11 14.54 18.42
C SER A 94 -6.82 13.68 17.17
N PRO A 95 -7.46 12.51 17.03
CA PRO A 95 -7.29 11.67 15.85
C PRO A 95 -7.73 12.41 14.58
N ASN A 96 -6.78 12.62 13.66
CA ASN A 96 -7.05 13.26 12.38
C ASN A 96 -7.48 12.22 11.31
N PRO A 97 -7.90 12.66 10.10
CA PRO A 97 -8.31 11.73 9.04
C PRO A 97 -7.25 10.69 8.65
N VAL A 98 -5.96 10.97 8.81
CA VAL A 98 -4.88 10.01 8.52
C VAL A 98 -4.93 8.82 9.49
N ILE A 99 -5.18 9.08 10.78
CA ILE A 99 -5.35 8.03 11.80
C ILE A 99 -6.55 7.15 11.48
N TRP A 100 -7.70 7.76 11.18
CA TRP A 100 -8.92 7.02 10.87
C TRP A 100 -8.80 6.18 9.59
N ARG A 101 -8.18 6.73 8.53
CA ARG A 101 -7.88 5.95 7.31
C ARG A 101 -6.96 4.76 7.61
N THR A 102 -5.93 4.95 8.44
CA THR A 102 -5.00 3.87 8.81
C THR A 102 -5.72 2.76 9.57
N LEU A 103 -6.56 3.12 10.56
CA LEU A 103 -7.39 2.16 11.28
C LEU A 103 -8.39 1.44 10.36
N LEU A 104 -9.04 2.14 9.43
CA LEU A 104 -9.99 1.53 8.50
C LEU A 104 -9.31 0.52 7.56
N VAL A 105 -8.09 0.83 7.09
CA VAL A 105 -7.24 -0.13 6.37
C VAL A 105 -6.93 -1.35 7.25
N GLY A 106 -6.61 -1.14 8.53
CA GLY A 106 -6.42 -2.22 9.50
C GLY A 106 -7.67 -3.08 9.72
N CYS A 107 -8.84 -2.47 9.86
CA CYS A 107 -10.12 -3.18 9.98
C CYS A 107 -10.44 -3.98 8.73
N LYS A 108 -10.17 -3.43 7.54
CA LYS A 108 -10.30 -4.13 6.26
C LYS A 108 -9.46 -5.41 6.23
N LYS A 109 -8.17 -5.29 6.55
CA LYS A 109 -7.23 -6.43 6.54
C LYS A 109 -7.66 -7.55 7.49
N ASN A 110 -8.30 -7.20 8.60
CA ASN A 110 -8.68 -8.13 9.66
C ASN A 110 -10.18 -8.48 9.68
N GLY A 111 -10.96 -8.06 8.68
CA GLY A 111 -12.39 -8.37 8.60
C GLY A 111 -13.27 -7.78 9.72
N MET A 112 -12.84 -6.70 10.36
CA MET A 112 -13.50 -6.14 11.55
C MET A 112 -14.68 -5.24 11.17
N LEU A 113 -15.81 -5.83 10.77
CA LEU A 113 -16.99 -5.12 10.24
C LEU A 113 -17.47 -3.97 11.16
N GLY A 114 -17.90 -4.28 12.38
CA GLY A 114 -18.52 -3.29 13.27
C GLY A 114 -17.61 -2.11 13.62
N LYS A 115 -16.31 -2.35 13.83
CA LYS A 115 -15.34 -1.27 14.08
C LYS A 115 -15.09 -0.44 12.82
N GLY A 116 -14.95 -1.11 11.67
CA GLY A 116 -14.70 -0.43 10.40
C GLY A 116 -15.86 0.49 10.02
N GLU A 117 -17.10 0.12 10.32
CA GLU A 117 -18.27 0.99 10.11
C GLU A 117 -18.23 2.24 10.98
N LEU A 118 -18.00 2.08 12.29
CA LEU A 118 -17.87 3.20 13.22
C LEU A 118 -16.74 4.16 12.82
N ILE A 119 -15.57 3.62 12.47
CA ILE A 119 -14.42 4.42 12.01
C ILE A 119 -14.74 5.14 10.70
N ALA A 120 -15.45 4.49 9.78
CA ALA A 120 -15.83 5.08 8.51
C ALA A 120 -16.84 6.22 8.69
N GLU A 121 -17.77 6.11 9.64
CA GLU A 121 -18.68 7.19 10.00
C GLU A 121 -17.91 8.44 10.45
N TRP A 122 -17.02 8.30 11.45
CA TRP A 122 -16.18 9.41 11.91
C TRP A 122 -15.32 10.00 10.79
N LEU A 123 -14.74 9.17 9.93
CA LEU A 123 -13.92 9.63 8.81
C LEU A 123 -14.74 10.43 7.77
N LEU A 124 -15.97 10.00 7.47
CA LEU A 124 -16.85 10.69 6.53
C LEU A 124 -17.49 11.96 7.12
N GLU A 125 -17.65 12.03 8.44
CA GLU A 125 -18.04 13.26 9.13
C GLU A 125 -16.94 14.32 9.03
N LEU A 126 -15.68 13.93 9.22
CA LEU A 126 -14.53 14.84 9.13
C LEU A 126 -14.24 15.30 7.69
N GLU A 127 -14.40 14.41 6.71
CA GLU A 127 -14.06 14.68 5.30
C GLU A 127 -15.16 14.18 4.33
N PRO A 128 -16.33 14.83 4.32
CA PRO A 128 -17.53 14.34 3.63
C PRO A 128 -17.45 14.33 2.10
N LEU A 129 -16.45 15.00 1.52
CA LEU A 129 -16.24 15.11 0.07
C LEU A 129 -14.93 14.47 -0.40
N HIS A 130 -14.17 13.82 0.50
CA HIS A 130 -12.87 13.25 0.14
C HIS A 130 -13.05 11.87 -0.52
N ALA A 131 -12.83 11.83 -1.84
CA ALA A 131 -13.09 10.64 -2.67
C ALA A 131 -12.38 9.37 -2.19
N GLU A 132 -11.15 9.50 -1.66
CA GLU A 132 -10.35 8.37 -1.21
C GLU A 132 -11.01 7.62 -0.04
N ASN A 133 -11.75 8.32 0.82
CA ASN A 133 -12.42 7.74 1.98
C ASN A 133 -13.57 6.82 1.52
N TYR A 134 -14.33 7.26 0.51
CA TYR A 134 -15.39 6.45 -0.08
C TYR A 134 -14.86 5.24 -0.85
N ILE A 135 -13.74 5.39 -1.56
CA ILE A 135 -13.08 4.27 -2.26
C ILE A 135 -12.59 3.24 -1.24
N LEU A 136 -11.94 3.70 -0.16
CA LEU A 136 -11.50 2.83 0.94
C LEU A 136 -12.69 2.12 1.59
N LEU A 137 -13.78 2.82 1.89
CA LEU A 137 -14.98 2.23 2.47
C LEU A 137 -15.68 1.23 1.54
N SER A 138 -15.77 1.54 0.24
CA SER A 138 -16.28 0.62 -0.77
C SER A 138 -15.42 -0.66 -0.81
N SER A 139 -14.09 -0.51 -0.80
CA SER A 139 -13.16 -1.63 -0.77
C SER A 139 -13.19 -2.42 0.55
N PHE A 140 -13.47 -1.75 1.66
CA PHE A 140 -13.70 -2.39 2.96
C PHE A 140 -14.92 -3.30 2.92
N TYR A 141 -16.08 -2.80 2.48
CA TYR A 141 -17.28 -3.61 2.36
C TYR A 141 -17.11 -4.80 1.40
N ALA A 142 -16.34 -4.62 0.33
CA ALA A 142 -15.98 -5.71 -0.57
C ALA A 142 -15.25 -6.85 0.17
N SER A 143 -14.26 -6.51 1.00
CA SER A 143 -13.42 -7.52 1.66
C SER A 143 -14.15 -8.30 2.76
N VAL A 144 -15.29 -7.78 3.24
CA VAL A 144 -16.15 -8.45 4.23
C VAL A 144 -17.47 -8.93 3.63
N SER A 145 -17.53 -9.05 2.29
CA SER A 145 -18.68 -9.57 1.53
C SER A 145 -20.00 -8.82 1.72
N GLN A 146 -19.94 -7.53 2.07
CA GLN A 146 -21.10 -6.64 2.25
C GLN A 146 -21.42 -5.89 0.95
N TRP A 147 -21.84 -6.62 -0.08
CA TRP A 147 -22.03 -6.10 -1.45
C TRP A 147 -23.09 -4.99 -1.56
N GLU A 148 -24.16 -5.10 -0.78
CA GLU A 148 -25.23 -4.09 -0.73
C GLU A 148 -24.71 -2.76 -0.18
N LYS A 149 -23.97 -2.80 0.93
CA LYS A 149 -23.34 -1.62 1.55
C LYS A 149 -22.29 -1.01 0.63
N MET A 150 -21.49 -1.83 -0.06
CA MET A 150 -20.56 -1.35 -1.09
C MET A 150 -21.29 -0.56 -2.19
N SER A 151 -22.37 -1.13 -2.73
CA SER A 151 -23.17 -0.49 -3.78
C SER A 151 -23.76 0.83 -3.31
N LEU A 152 -24.26 0.88 -2.07
CA LEU A 152 -24.76 2.10 -1.44
C LEU A 152 -23.69 3.20 -1.33
N VAL A 153 -22.46 2.84 -0.93
CA VAL A 153 -21.34 3.81 -0.87
C VAL A 153 -21.01 4.38 -2.25
N ARG A 154 -20.95 3.52 -3.27
CA ARG A 154 -20.71 3.96 -4.66
C ARG A 154 -21.84 4.84 -5.20
N MET A 155 -23.08 4.57 -4.82
CA MET A 155 -24.24 5.40 -5.16
C MET A 155 -24.15 6.78 -4.47
N LYS A 156 -23.83 6.82 -3.17
CA LYS A 156 -23.60 8.07 -2.43
C LYS A 156 -22.50 8.93 -3.05
N MET A 157 -21.42 8.32 -3.57
CA MET A 157 -20.39 9.06 -4.31
C MET A 157 -20.95 9.74 -5.56
N LYS A 158 -21.79 9.04 -6.34
CA LYS A 158 -22.42 9.59 -7.55
C LYS A 158 -23.37 10.74 -7.22
N GLU A 159 -24.22 10.56 -6.21
CA GLU A 159 -25.17 11.57 -5.73
C GLU A 159 -24.46 12.85 -5.28
N LYS A 160 -23.39 12.70 -4.49
CA LYS A 160 -22.54 13.82 -4.05
C LYS A 160 -21.60 14.37 -5.13
N ARG A 161 -21.64 13.82 -6.35
CA ARG A 161 -20.77 14.17 -7.49
C ARG A 161 -19.27 14.09 -7.14
N ILE A 162 -18.90 13.19 -6.24
CA ILE A 162 -17.53 12.98 -5.82
C ILE A 162 -16.82 12.16 -6.90
N LYS A 163 -15.82 12.77 -7.55
CA LYS A 163 -15.00 12.10 -8.54
C LYS A 163 -13.68 11.64 -7.92
N PRO A 164 -13.22 10.41 -8.18
CA PRO A 164 -11.88 10.00 -7.80
C PRO A 164 -10.86 10.94 -8.45
N ILE A 165 -9.86 11.37 -7.68
CA ILE A 165 -8.74 12.13 -8.24
C ILE A 165 -7.87 11.14 -9.00
N VAL A 166 -8.05 11.09 -10.32
CA VAL A 166 -7.15 10.37 -11.22
C VAL A 166 -6.05 11.36 -11.62
N ARG A 167 -4.85 11.23 -11.03
CA ARG A 167 -3.71 12.06 -11.40
C ARG A 167 -3.05 11.51 -12.67
N VAL A 168 -3.57 11.81 -13.86
CA VAL A 168 -2.83 11.51 -15.09
C VAL A 168 -1.70 12.54 -15.22
N ARG A 169 -0.43 12.12 -15.20
CA ARG A 169 0.69 12.96 -15.65
C ARG A 169 0.87 12.69 -17.13
N ASP A 170 0.45 13.64 -17.96
CA ASP A 170 0.86 13.66 -19.37
C ASP A 170 2.38 13.85 -19.42
N SER A 171 3.05 12.97 -20.15
CA SER A 171 4.49 12.97 -20.41
C SER A 171 5.02 14.26 -21.07
N ASN A 172 4.15 15.22 -21.39
CA ASN A 172 4.47 16.43 -22.16
C ASN A 172 4.44 17.74 -21.36
N SER A 173 4.18 17.74 -20.05
CA SER A 173 4.28 18.97 -19.25
C SER A 173 5.69 19.14 -18.67
N ILE A 174 6.51 19.87 -19.43
CA ILE A 174 7.84 20.38 -19.07
C ILE A 174 7.76 21.12 -17.73
N CYS A 175 8.53 20.69 -16.74
CA CYS A 175 8.74 21.45 -15.51
C CYS A 175 9.56 22.72 -15.81
N PRO A 176 9.08 23.93 -15.48
CA PRO A 176 9.92 25.11 -15.46
C PRO A 176 10.65 25.15 -14.10
N GLY A 177 11.88 24.69 -14.06
CA GLY A 177 12.74 24.73 -12.87
C GLY A 177 14.12 24.13 -13.16
N PRO A 178 15.22 24.71 -12.64
CA PRO A 178 16.52 24.61 -13.28
C PRO A 178 17.20 23.26 -13.02
N LYS A 179 17.45 22.53 -14.12
CA LYS A 179 18.51 21.53 -14.31
C LYS A 179 18.58 20.37 -13.30
N THR A 180 17.77 19.31 -13.54
CA THR A 180 18.01 17.86 -13.25
C THR A 180 16.64 17.17 -13.31
N LEU A 181 16.34 16.06 -13.98
CA LEU A 181 17.09 14.99 -14.63
C LEU A 181 16.22 14.52 -15.81
N ARG A 182 16.81 14.45 -17.00
CA ARG A 182 16.35 13.52 -18.03
C ARG A 182 16.73 12.13 -17.52
N CYS A 183 15.75 11.33 -17.13
CA CYS A 183 16.04 10.01 -16.58
C CYS A 183 16.15 9.00 -17.74
N ASP A 184 17.35 8.89 -18.31
CA ASP A 184 17.72 7.84 -19.28
C ASP A 184 17.88 6.44 -18.65
N ILE A 185 17.37 6.25 -17.43
CA ILE A 185 17.28 4.97 -16.72
C ILE A 185 15.95 5.01 -15.97
N CYS A 186 15.14 3.96 -16.03
CA CYS A 186 13.95 3.67 -15.19
C CYS A 186 12.74 4.65 -15.17
N GLY A 187 11.53 4.06 -15.29
CA GLY A 187 10.30 4.65 -14.76
C GLY A 187 9.17 4.86 -15.76
N ILE A 188 8.51 3.79 -16.17
CA ILE A 188 7.18 3.90 -16.77
C ILE A 188 6.19 4.30 -15.65
N PHE A 189 5.59 5.48 -15.78
CA PHE A 189 4.42 5.88 -15.02
C PHE A 189 3.17 5.39 -15.77
N VAL A 190 2.44 4.41 -15.22
CA VAL A 190 1.10 4.07 -15.72
C VAL A 190 0.08 4.61 -14.73
N ILE A 191 -0.68 5.60 -15.17
CA ILE A 191 -1.87 6.09 -14.48
C ILE A 191 -3.02 6.10 -15.48
N GLY A 192 -4.04 5.27 -15.23
CA GLY A 192 -5.31 5.34 -15.94
C GLY A 192 -5.76 4.01 -16.54
N ARG A 193 -6.99 3.62 -16.19
CA ARG A 193 -7.80 2.60 -16.88
C ARG A 193 -8.10 3.12 -18.29
N ASN A 194 -7.35 2.65 -19.28
CA ASN A 194 -7.71 2.54 -20.70
C ASN A 194 -6.42 2.21 -21.46
N PHE A 195 -6.08 0.93 -21.52
CA PHE A 195 -5.03 0.44 -22.41
C PHE A 195 -5.61 -0.70 -23.23
N ASP A 196 -5.89 -0.42 -24.51
CA ASP A 196 -6.02 -1.46 -25.52
C ASP A 196 -4.62 -2.06 -25.74
N ILE A 197 -4.42 -3.30 -25.27
CA ILE A 197 -3.20 -4.05 -25.54
C ILE A 197 -3.31 -4.60 -26.97
N CYS A 198 -2.87 -3.82 -27.95
CA CYS A 198 -2.78 -4.28 -29.34
C CYS A 198 -1.75 -5.41 -29.50
N GLY A 199 -2.26 -6.62 -29.75
CA GLY A 199 -1.74 -7.67 -30.62
C GLY A 199 -0.22 -7.90 -30.68
N GLY A 200 0.28 -8.81 -29.84
CA GLY A 200 1.59 -9.44 -30.01
C GLY A 200 1.67 -10.77 -29.26
N SER A 201 2.33 -11.78 -29.84
CA SER A 201 2.44 -13.14 -29.31
C SER A 201 3.09 -13.23 -27.91
N GLY A 202 3.89 -12.24 -27.52
CA GLY A 202 4.42 -12.10 -26.15
C GLY A 202 3.41 -11.57 -25.12
N GLY A 203 2.40 -10.80 -25.56
CA GLY A 203 1.34 -10.26 -24.70
C GLY A 203 0.32 -11.32 -24.29
N ILE A 204 0.07 -12.32 -25.14
CA ILE A 204 -0.92 -13.39 -24.90
C ILE A 204 -0.50 -14.32 -23.75
N LYS A 205 0.81 -14.64 -23.62
CA LYS A 205 1.35 -15.43 -22.50
C LYS A 205 1.25 -14.68 -21.16
N LEU A 206 1.43 -13.37 -21.19
CA LEU A 206 1.34 -12.50 -20.01
C LEU A 206 -0.11 -12.31 -19.57
N ILE A 207 -1.04 -12.17 -20.52
CA ILE A 207 -2.48 -12.16 -20.27
C ILE A 207 -2.91 -13.45 -19.57
N GLY A 208 -2.40 -14.62 -19.96
CA GLY A 208 -2.65 -15.89 -19.25
C GLY A 208 -2.19 -15.90 -17.78
N LEU A 209 -0.99 -15.37 -17.49
CA LEU A 209 -0.43 -15.28 -16.13
C LEU A 209 -1.10 -14.20 -15.25
N ILE A 210 -1.61 -13.14 -15.86
CA ILE A 210 -2.37 -12.07 -15.20
C ILE A 210 -3.82 -12.49 -14.93
N ARG A 211 -4.33 -13.49 -15.68
CA ARG A 211 -5.72 -13.94 -15.66
C ARG A 211 -6.05 -15.00 -14.62
N GLU A 212 -5.08 -15.79 -14.15
CA GLU A 212 -5.34 -16.85 -13.18
C GLU A 212 -5.40 -16.27 -11.75
N PRO A 213 -6.52 -16.41 -11.01
CA PRO A 213 -6.57 -16.05 -9.60
C PRO A 213 -5.72 -17.04 -8.79
N THR A 214 -4.67 -16.55 -8.14
CA THR A 214 -3.71 -17.40 -7.41
C THR A 214 -4.15 -17.71 -5.97
N SER A 215 -5.23 -17.12 -5.47
CA SER A 215 -5.74 -17.37 -4.11
C SER A 215 -7.15 -17.96 -4.12
N ASP A 216 -7.38 -18.95 -3.25
CA ASP A 216 -8.67 -19.66 -3.13
C ASP A 216 -9.81 -18.71 -2.72
N LEU A 217 -9.50 -17.65 -1.96
CA LEU A 217 -10.44 -16.59 -1.58
C LEU A 217 -10.93 -15.79 -2.80
N VAL A 218 -10.05 -15.47 -3.75
CA VAL A 218 -10.44 -14.79 -5.01
C VAL A 218 -11.23 -15.75 -5.91
N ARG A 219 -10.90 -17.05 -5.86
CA ARG A 219 -11.65 -18.08 -6.58
C ARG A 219 -13.10 -18.20 -6.10
N GLU A 220 -13.35 -18.10 -4.79
CA GLU A 220 -14.70 -18.04 -4.21
C GLU A 220 -15.44 -16.73 -4.52
N VAL A 221 -14.75 -15.58 -4.48
CA VAL A 221 -15.30 -14.26 -4.84
C VAL A 221 -15.73 -14.20 -6.31
N LEU A 222 -14.97 -14.82 -7.23
CA LEU A 222 -15.27 -14.85 -8.66
C LEU A 222 -16.29 -15.93 -9.06
N HIS A 223 -16.58 -16.90 -8.19
CA HIS A 223 -17.49 -18.00 -8.50
C HIS A 223 -18.97 -17.58 -8.61
N ARG A 224 -19.32 -16.36 -8.20
CA ARG A 224 -20.69 -15.79 -8.21
C ARG A 224 -20.92 -14.72 -9.28
N VAL A 225 -19.95 -14.50 -10.16
CA VAL A 225 -19.94 -13.39 -11.12
C VAL A 225 -19.90 -13.98 -12.54
N VAL A 226 -20.69 -13.44 -13.47
CA VAL A 226 -20.84 -13.97 -14.85
C VAL A 226 -19.52 -13.82 -15.62
N ASP A 227 -19.22 -14.70 -16.58
CA ASP A 227 -17.89 -14.81 -17.21
C ASP A 227 -17.38 -13.52 -17.93
N GLU A 228 -18.28 -12.63 -18.40
CA GLU A 228 -17.90 -11.31 -18.94
C GLU A 228 -17.45 -10.31 -17.85
N GLU A 229 -17.91 -10.47 -16.61
CA GLU A 229 -17.48 -9.65 -15.47
C GLU A 229 -16.16 -10.16 -14.85
N LYS A 230 -15.82 -11.45 -15.07
CA LYS A 230 -14.50 -12.01 -14.72
C LYS A 230 -13.37 -11.39 -15.58
N GLU A 231 -13.63 -11.10 -16.86
CA GLU A 231 -12.67 -10.38 -17.72
C GLU A 231 -12.44 -8.94 -17.24
N ASN A 232 -13.46 -8.28 -16.70
CA ASN A 232 -13.33 -6.94 -16.09
C ASN A 232 -12.55 -6.97 -14.76
N ALA A 233 -12.80 -7.96 -13.89
CA ALA A 233 -12.16 -8.07 -12.57
C ALA A 233 -10.62 -8.17 -12.63
N LEU A 234 -10.08 -8.82 -13.67
CA LEU A 234 -8.64 -9.01 -13.85
C LEU A 234 -7.93 -7.75 -14.42
N GLY A 235 -8.70 -6.82 -15.00
CA GLY A 235 -8.27 -5.47 -15.43
C GLY A 235 -8.41 -4.39 -14.36
N GLU A 236 -8.92 -4.70 -13.16
CA GLU A 236 -9.21 -3.69 -12.13
C GLU A 236 -7.98 -3.19 -11.35
N HIS A 237 -6.84 -3.88 -11.46
CA HIS A 237 -5.64 -3.59 -10.69
C HIS A 237 -4.60 -2.88 -11.55
N SER A 238 -4.50 -1.56 -11.38
CA SER A 238 -3.60 -0.67 -12.13
C SER A 238 -2.13 -1.12 -12.12
N GLU A 239 -1.71 -1.82 -11.08
CA GLU A 239 -0.37 -2.33 -10.87
C GLU A 239 -0.01 -3.40 -11.90
N ARG A 240 -0.96 -4.31 -12.20
CA ARG A 240 -0.76 -5.38 -13.18
C ARG A 240 -0.62 -4.82 -14.60
N LEU A 241 -1.46 -3.84 -14.95
CA LEU A 241 -1.37 -3.13 -16.22
C LEU A 241 -0.03 -2.37 -16.35
N ALA A 242 0.41 -1.73 -15.27
CA ALA A 242 1.67 -1.01 -15.24
C ALA A 242 2.88 -1.90 -15.55
N VAL A 243 2.94 -3.08 -14.91
CA VAL A 243 4.01 -4.04 -15.15
C VAL A 243 3.91 -4.68 -16.54
N ALA A 244 2.70 -4.98 -17.01
CA ALA A 244 2.50 -5.51 -18.35
C ALA A 244 3.01 -4.56 -19.44
N TYR A 245 2.66 -3.28 -19.33
CA TYR A 245 3.20 -2.24 -20.21
C TYR A 245 4.73 -2.11 -20.05
N GLY A 246 5.23 -2.18 -18.81
CA GLY A 246 6.65 -2.21 -18.50
C GLY A 246 7.42 -3.27 -19.29
N LEU A 247 6.94 -4.52 -19.23
CA LEU A 247 7.51 -5.65 -19.94
C LEU A 247 7.45 -5.48 -21.46
N TRP A 248 6.37 -4.90 -21.98
CA TRP A 248 6.23 -4.66 -23.41
C TRP A 248 7.23 -3.61 -23.93
N LYS A 249 7.42 -2.52 -23.19
CA LYS A 249 8.25 -1.40 -23.64
C LYS A 249 9.75 -1.57 -23.44
N THR A 250 10.16 -2.45 -22.54
CA THR A 250 11.55 -2.52 -22.10
C THR A 250 12.03 -3.96 -22.05
N LYS A 251 13.29 -4.20 -22.38
CA LYS A 251 13.90 -5.53 -22.32
C LYS A 251 14.64 -5.73 -20.99
N ALA A 252 14.76 -6.97 -20.55
CA ALA A 252 15.69 -7.32 -19.46
C ALA A 252 17.13 -6.91 -19.86
N PRO A 253 17.98 -6.44 -18.92
CA PRO A 253 17.80 -6.45 -17.46
C PRO A 253 17.23 -5.15 -16.86
N ALA A 254 16.66 -4.23 -17.66
CA ALA A 254 16.18 -2.94 -17.13
C ALA A 254 15.16 -3.14 -15.99
N VAL A 255 15.18 -2.32 -14.94
CA VAL A 255 14.22 -2.45 -13.82
C VAL A 255 12.85 -1.87 -14.21
N ILE A 256 11.76 -2.54 -13.85
CA ILE A 256 10.40 -1.99 -13.93
C ILE A 256 10.05 -1.37 -12.59
N MET A 257 9.70 -0.09 -12.56
CA MET A 257 9.27 0.60 -11.34
C MET A 257 7.82 1.07 -11.48
N VAL A 258 6.99 0.71 -10.52
CA VAL A 258 5.58 1.09 -10.42
C VAL A 258 5.38 1.88 -9.13
N VAL A 259 4.65 3.00 -9.21
CA VAL A 259 4.30 3.82 -8.05
C VAL A 259 2.79 3.78 -7.86
N ASN A 260 2.38 3.29 -6.70
CA ASN A 260 1.00 3.19 -6.27
C ASN A 260 0.73 4.10 -5.07
N ASN A 261 -0.44 4.73 -5.05
CA ASN A 261 -0.88 5.56 -3.94
C ASN A 261 -1.65 4.75 -2.88
N LEU A 262 -2.00 3.50 -3.19
CA LEU A 262 -2.63 2.53 -2.30
C LEU A 262 -1.65 1.43 -1.93
N ARG A 263 -1.90 0.76 -0.79
CA ARG A 263 -1.19 -0.46 -0.37
C ARG A 263 -1.37 -1.54 -1.43
N ILE A 264 -0.31 -2.23 -1.82
CA ILE A 264 -0.41 -3.34 -2.78
C ILE A 264 -1.31 -4.44 -2.19
N CYS A 265 -2.24 -4.99 -2.98
CA CYS A 265 -3.04 -6.12 -2.55
C CYS A 265 -2.27 -7.44 -2.71
N GLY A 266 -2.74 -8.49 -2.03
CA GLY A 266 -2.09 -9.81 -2.05
C GLY A 266 -2.00 -10.41 -3.44
N ASP A 267 -3.09 -10.32 -4.22
CA ASP A 267 -3.07 -10.88 -5.57
C ASP A 267 -2.14 -10.10 -6.52
N CYS A 268 -1.92 -8.80 -6.29
CA CYS A 268 -0.90 -8.06 -7.04
C CYS A 268 0.49 -8.45 -6.57
N HIS A 269 0.70 -8.58 -5.27
CA HIS A 269 1.97 -8.98 -4.70
C HIS A 269 2.43 -10.37 -5.21
N GLU A 270 1.53 -11.35 -5.23
CA GLU A 270 1.79 -12.70 -5.79
C GLU A 270 2.12 -12.65 -7.29
N VAL A 271 1.33 -11.90 -8.06
CA VAL A 271 1.60 -11.73 -9.49
C VAL A 271 2.98 -11.10 -9.72
N MET A 272 3.38 -10.08 -8.95
CA MET A 272 4.70 -9.47 -9.10
C MET A 272 5.83 -10.46 -8.80
N LYS A 273 5.67 -11.34 -7.80
CA LYS A 273 6.61 -12.43 -7.55
C LYS A 273 6.72 -13.34 -8.78
N ILE A 274 5.61 -13.87 -9.28
CA ILE A 274 5.58 -14.76 -10.45
C ILE A 274 6.24 -14.10 -11.67
N VAL A 275 5.86 -12.85 -11.96
CA VAL A 275 6.38 -12.10 -13.11
C VAL A 275 7.89 -11.87 -12.97
N SER A 276 8.39 -11.50 -11.79
CA SER A 276 9.83 -11.31 -11.54
C SER A 276 10.64 -12.59 -11.77
N LYS A 277 10.06 -13.76 -11.45
CA LYS A 277 10.68 -15.07 -11.64
C LYS A 277 10.72 -15.48 -13.11
N ILE A 278 9.59 -15.39 -13.81
CA ILE A 278 9.46 -15.85 -15.21
C ILE A 278 10.28 -14.98 -16.16
N ASN A 279 10.30 -13.67 -15.93
CA ASN A 279 11.01 -12.73 -16.80
C ASN A 279 12.46 -12.50 -16.37
N GLU A 280 12.92 -13.17 -15.31
CA GLU A 280 14.24 -12.97 -14.69
C GLU A 280 14.58 -11.50 -14.47
N ARG A 281 13.60 -10.76 -13.95
CA ARG A 281 13.60 -9.31 -13.98
C ARG A 281 13.22 -8.71 -12.64
N GLU A 282 13.96 -7.68 -12.25
CA GLU A 282 13.64 -6.91 -11.05
C GLU A 282 12.43 -5.99 -11.31
N ILE A 283 11.46 -6.06 -10.39
CA ILE A 283 10.29 -5.19 -10.36
C ILE A 283 10.27 -4.50 -9.01
N ILE A 284 10.12 -3.19 -9.01
CA ILE A 284 9.96 -2.39 -7.80
C ILE A 284 8.55 -1.81 -7.81
N VAL A 285 7.76 -2.11 -6.78
CA VAL A 285 6.46 -1.46 -6.56
C VAL A 285 6.56 -0.62 -5.30
N ARG A 286 6.43 0.69 -5.43
CA ARG A 286 6.27 1.59 -4.28
C ARG A 286 4.78 1.71 -3.99
N ASP A 287 4.37 1.35 -2.78
CA ASP A 287 3.04 1.67 -2.28
C ASP A 287 3.09 2.89 -1.33
N ARG A 288 1.98 3.13 -0.61
CA ARG A 288 1.88 4.25 0.35
C ARG A 288 2.88 4.14 1.51
N PHE A 289 3.25 2.92 1.90
CA PHE A 289 4.01 2.65 3.10
C PHE A 289 5.48 2.32 2.79
N ARG A 290 5.76 1.64 1.67
CA ARG A 290 7.11 1.12 1.36
C ARG A 290 7.34 0.75 -0.09
N PHE A 291 8.58 0.39 -0.39
CA PHE A 291 9.00 -0.27 -1.62
C PHE A 291 8.98 -1.79 -1.42
N HIS A 292 8.37 -2.46 -2.39
CA HIS A 292 8.42 -3.91 -2.57
C HIS A 292 9.35 -4.17 -3.74
N LYS A 293 10.48 -4.82 -3.48
CA LYS A 293 11.42 -5.22 -4.52
C LYS A 293 11.26 -6.72 -4.77
N PHE A 294 10.76 -7.05 -5.96
CA PHE A 294 10.51 -8.40 -6.42
C PHE A 294 11.67 -8.88 -7.28
N VAL A 295 12.32 -9.96 -6.84
CA VAL A 295 13.47 -10.55 -7.52
C VAL A 295 13.33 -12.07 -7.44
N LYS A 296 13.40 -12.75 -8.60
CA LYS A 296 13.40 -14.22 -8.71
C LYS A 296 12.24 -14.92 -7.96
N GLY A 297 11.08 -14.27 -7.88
CA GLY A 297 9.92 -14.85 -7.19
C GLY A 297 9.81 -14.54 -5.70
N SER A 298 10.69 -13.70 -5.17
CA SER A 298 10.65 -13.27 -3.77
C SER A 298 10.50 -11.76 -3.68
N CYS A 299 9.91 -11.28 -2.58
CA CYS A 299 9.81 -9.86 -2.28
C CYS A 299 10.65 -9.50 -1.04
N THR A 300 11.26 -8.31 -1.03
CA THR A 300 11.99 -7.78 0.14
C THR A 300 11.17 -7.71 1.42
N CYS A 301 9.84 -7.71 1.32
CA CYS A 301 8.98 -7.69 2.49
C CYS A 301 8.73 -9.03 3.18
N LYS A 302 9.28 -10.13 2.64
CA LYS A 302 9.10 -11.49 3.21
C LYS A 302 7.63 -11.88 3.42
N ASP A 303 6.76 -11.45 2.50
CA ASP A 303 5.30 -11.66 2.53
C ASP A 303 4.56 -11.00 3.71
N TYR A 304 5.24 -10.15 4.48
CA TYR A 304 4.63 -9.32 5.53
C TYR A 304 4.15 -7.99 4.94
N TRP A 305 3.12 -8.01 4.08
CA TRP A 305 2.60 -6.85 3.35
C TRP A 305 1.24 -6.33 3.76
#